data_AF-A0A1V6FQQ5-F1
#
_entry.id   AF-A0A1V6FQQ5-F1
#
_cell.length_a   1.000
_cell.length_b   1.000
_cell.length_c   1.000
_cell.angle_alpha   90.00
_cell.angle_beta   90.00
_cell.angle_gamma   90.00
#
_symmetry.space_group_name_H-M   'P 1'
#
loop_
_entity.id
_entity.type
_entity.pdbx_description
1 polymer ?
#
loop_
_entity_poly.entity_id
_entity_poly.type
_entity_poly.pdbx_seq_one_letter_code
_entity_poly.pdbx_strand_id
1 'polypeptide(L)'
;MIEALNQIGLTANRPETKEGKKKAVGYPDIFLKDRNGRPNYLECKTYNERNYQMTQRSFYFSPAERSTDFKVIYNARHLVVSFKIERAEREGKRAFLPVHWKIFSIDNLIGQIKHEFNSSNKQMYKDENLLAEGGLE
;
A
#
# COMPACT_ATOMS: atom_id res chain seq x y z
N MET A 1 -13.98 -1.39 1.19
CA MET A 1 -13.34 -2.72 1.15
C MET A 1 -13.41 -3.42 2.51
N ILE A 2 -12.83 -2.87 3.59
CA ILE A 2 -12.88 -3.49 4.94
C ILE A 2 -14.31 -3.83 5.36
N GLU A 3 -15.24 -2.88 5.28
CA GLU A 3 -16.65 -3.11 5.63
C GLU A 3 -17.28 -4.23 4.79
N ALA A 4 -17.05 -4.22 3.48
CA ALA A 4 -17.55 -5.27 2.58
C ALA A 4 -16.97 -6.67 2.94
N LEU A 5 -15.69 -6.74 3.31
CA LEU A 5 -15.08 -7.98 3.79
C LEU A 5 -15.71 -8.47 5.11
N ASN A 6 -16.02 -7.55 6.02
CA ASN A 6 -16.71 -7.88 7.27
C ASN A 6 -18.14 -8.36 7.03
N GLN A 7 -18.87 -7.73 6.09
CA GLN A 7 -20.24 -8.13 5.71
C GLN A 7 -20.33 -9.56 5.17
N ILE A 8 -19.27 -10.07 4.52
CA ILE A 8 -19.24 -11.45 3.98
C ILE A 8 -18.70 -12.48 5.00
N GLY A 9 -18.57 -12.10 6.27
CA GLY A 9 -18.18 -12.97 7.38
C GLY A 9 -16.67 -13.16 7.56
N LEU A 10 -15.85 -12.23 7.08
CA LEU A 10 -14.42 -12.17 7.42
C LEU A 10 -14.20 -11.20 8.58
N THR A 11 -13.02 -11.24 9.20
CA THR A 11 -12.63 -10.23 10.20
C THR A 11 -11.50 -9.38 9.63
N ALA A 12 -11.83 -8.27 8.99
CA ALA A 12 -10.91 -7.36 8.32
C ALA A 12 -10.72 -6.05 9.09
N ASN A 13 -9.48 -5.57 9.14
CA ASN A 13 -9.08 -4.32 9.80
C ASN A 13 -7.87 -3.70 9.09
N ARG A 14 -7.54 -2.45 9.45
CA ARG A 14 -6.22 -1.89 9.14
C ARG A 14 -5.15 -2.72 9.89
N PRO A 15 -4.00 -3.02 9.27
CA PRO A 15 -2.93 -3.73 9.96
C PRO A 15 -2.45 -2.95 11.18
N GLU A 16 -2.16 -3.72 12.23
CA GLU A 16 -1.57 -3.24 13.47
C GLU A 16 -0.10 -3.62 13.50
N THR A 17 0.71 -2.79 14.16
CA THR A 17 2.10 -3.13 14.45
C THR A 17 2.22 -4.07 15.63
N LYS A 18 3.44 -4.52 15.97
CA LYS A 18 3.68 -5.36 17.14
C LYS A 18 3.21 -4.72 18.46
N GLU A 19 3.16 -3.39 18.51
CA GLU A 19 2.69 -2.60 19.66
C GLU A 19 1.19 -2.27 19.59
N GLY A 20 0.43 -2.84 18.64
CA GLY A 20 -1.01 -2.58 18.47
C GLY A 20 -1.34 -1.23 17.82
N LYS A 21 -0.34 -0.48 17.35
CA LYS A 21 -0.57 0.80 16.67
C LYS A 21 -1.09 0.56 15.25
N LYS A 22 -2.19 1.22 14.88
CA LYS A 22 -2.70 1.19 13.50
C LYS A 22 -1.95 2.19 12.64
N LYS A 23 -1.44 1.74 11.49
CA LYS A 23 -0.78 2.61 10.51
C LYS A 23 -1.57 2.62 9.20
N ALA A 24 -1.89 3.81 8.70
CA ALA A 24 -2.63 3.98 7.44
C ALA A 24 -1.72 3.83 6.20
N VAL A 25 -0.46 4.25 6.29
CA VAL A 25 0.46 4.32 5.14
C VAL A 25 1.38 3.09 5.09
N GLY A 26 1.70 2.64 3.88
CA GLY A 26 2.65 1.56 3.62
C GLY A 26 2.00 0.17 3.60
N TYR A 27 2.75 -0.79 3.07
CA TYR A 27 2.29 -2.16 2.92
C TYR A 27 2.13 -2.90 4.27
N PRO A 28 1.09 -3.72 4.45
CA PRO A 28 -0.10 -3.89 3.60
C PRO A 28 -1.22 -2.89 3.93
N ASP A 29 -2.23 -2.80 3.05
CA ASP A 29 -3.43 -1.99 3.27
C ASP A 29 -4.39 -2.60 4.31
N ILE A 30 -4.61 -3.92 4.27
CA ILE A 30 -5.63 -4.62 5.06
C ILE A 30 -5.03 -5.89 5.68
N PHE A 31 -5.33 -6.12 6.96
CA PHE A 31 -5.18 -7.41 7.60
C PHE A 31 -6.55 -8.04 7.77
N LEU A 32 -6.68 -9.33 7.48
CA LEU A 32 -7.91 -10.04 7.77
C LEU A 32 -7.70 -11.46 8.26
N LYS A 33 -8.60 -11.94 9.11
CA LYS A 33 -8.77 -13.36 9.38
C LYS A 33 -9.89 -13.91 8.49
N ASP A 34 -9.63 -15.05 7.88
CA ASP A 34 -10.67 -15.76 7.15
C ASP A 34 -11.67 -16.46 8.09
N ARG A 35 -12.67 -17.13 7.52
CA ARG A 35 -13.72 -17.84 8.27
C ARG A 35 -13.18 -18.94 9.19
N ASN A 36 -11.96 -19.41 8.94
CA ASN A 36 -11.27 -20.41 9.76
C ASN A 36 -10.25 -19.76 10.73
N GLY A 37 -10.29 -18.43 10.89
CA GLY A 37 -9.38 -17.69 11.76
C GLY A 37 -7.96 -17.52 11.22
N ARG A 38 -7.68 -17.94 9.97
CA ARG A 38 -6.31 -17.91 9.41
C ARG A 38 -5.95 -16.48 8.99
N PRO A 39 -4.73 -15.99 9.29
CA PRO A 39 -4.32 -14.63 8.96
C PRO A 39 -4.01 -14.47 7.47
N ASN A 40 -4.41 -13.33 6.90
CA ASN A 40 -4.12 -12.93 5.53
C ASN A 40 -3.85 -11.42 5.47
N TYR A 41 -2.97 -11.01 4.56
CA TYR A 41 -2.70 -9.62 4.23
C TYR A 41 -3.20 -9.31 2.83
N LEU A 42 -3.95 -8.22 2.68
CA LEU A 42 -4.48 -7.75 1.41
C LEU A 42 -3.89 -6.38 1.08
N GLU A 43 -3.44 -6.24 -0.15
CA GLU A 43 -3.05 -4.97 -0.77
C GLU A 43 -4.06 -4.63 -1.87
N CYS A 44 -4.55 -3.40 -1.90
CA CYS A 44 -5.47 -2.93 -2.93
C CYS A 44 -4.71 -2.14 -4.00
N LYS A 45 -4.90 -2.48 -5.27
CA LYS A 45 -4.36 -1.74 -6.41
C LYS A 45 -5.46 -1.38 -7.39
N THR A 46 -5.25 -0.28 -8.10
CA THR A 46 -6.06 0.09 -9.25
C THR A 46 -5.19 0.07 -10.49
N TYR A 47 -5.77 -0.28 -11.63
CA TYR A 47 -5.08 -0.22 -12.92
C TYR A 47 -6.03 0.26 -14.02
N ASN A 48 -5.47 0.85 -15.06
CA ASN A 48 -6.14 1.10 -16.33
C ASN A 48 -5.66 0.03 -17.33
N GLU A 49 -6.54 -0.47 -18.21
CA GLU A 49 -6.19 -1.45 -19.26
C GLU A 49 -4.93 -1.05 -20.03
N ARG A 50 -4.79 0.25 -20.33
CA ARG A 50 -3.64 0.80 -21.07
C ARG A 50 -2.31 0.61 -20.34
N ASN A 51 -2.34 0.52 -19.00
CA ASN A 51 -1.14 0.47 -18.16
C ASN A 51 -0.94 -0.90 -17.49
N TYR A 52 -1.85 -1.87 -17.68
CA TYR A 52 -1.83 -3.17 -16.98
C TYR A 52 -0.55 -3.99 -17.27
N GLN A 53 0.02 -3.83 -18.46
CA GLN A 53 1.23 -4.54 -18.90
C GLN A 53 2.51 -3.69 -18.81
N MET A 54 2.46 -2.49 -18.23
CA MET A 54 3.64 -1.64 -18.12
C MET A 54 4.56 -2.13 -16.99
N THR A 55 5.88 -2.03 -17.21
CA THR A 55 6.95 -2.36 -16.26
C THR A 55 7.06 -1.39 -15.07
N GLN A 56 6.09 -0.49 -14.89
CA GLN A 56 6.09 0.45 -13.77
C GLN A 56 5.92 -0.32 -12.45
N ARG A 57 6.81 -0.03 -11.49
CA ARG A 57 6.75 -0.61 -10.14
C ARG A 57 5.40 -0.30 -9.50
N SER A 58 4.57 -1.33 -9.34
CA SER A 58 3.23 -1.23 -8.76
C SER A 58 3.18 -1.65 -7.29
N PHE A 59 4.25 -2.28 -6.79
CA PHE A 59 4.37 -2.78 -5.42
C PHE A 59 5.65 -2.25 -4.77
N TYR A 60 5.52 -1.64 -3.59
CA TYR A 60 6.64 -1.11 -2.81
C TYR A 60 6.56 -1.64 -1.39
N PHE A 61 7.66 -2.20 -0.92
CA PHE A 61 7.87 -2.50 0.48
C PHE A 61 9.00 -1.63 1.01
N SER A 62 8.68 -0.74 1.93
CA SER A 62 9.66 0.04 2.68
C SER A 62 9.79 -0.58 4.07
N PRO A 63 10.98 -1.09 4.45
CA PRO A 63 11.21 -1.56 5.81
C PRO A 63 10.90 -0.47 6.81
N ALA A 64 10.30 -0.83 7.94
CA ALA A 64 10.13 0.12 9.03
C ALA A 64 11.49 0.43 9.68
N GLU A 65 11.69 1.67 10.12
CA GLU A 65 12.91 2.07 10.85
C GLU A 65 13.11 1.25 12.12
N ARG A 66 12.01 0.95 12.83
CA ARG A 66 12.01 0.11 14.03
C ARG A 66 11.36 -1.23 13.75
N SER A 67 11.90 -2.29 14.35
CA SER A 67 11.33 -3.64 14.23
C SER A 67 9.93 -3.79 14.84
N THR A 68 9.54 -2.90 15.75
CA THR A 68 8.20 -2.86 16.34
C THR A 68 7.18 -2.16 15.45
N ASP A 69 7.64 -1.46 14.41
CA ASP A 69 6.82 -0.62 13.53
C ASP A 69 6.32 -1.33 12.27
N PHE A 70 6.71 -2.59 12.06
CA PHE A 70 6.24 -3.42 10.96
C PHE A 70 4.75 -3.76 11.09
N LYS A 71 4.03 -3.72 9.97
CA LYS A 71 2.63 -4.17 9.85
C LYS A 71 2.49 -5.67 9.57
N VAL A 72 3.53 -6.28 9.00
CA VAL A 72 3.59 -7.72 8.74
C VAL A 72 4.17 -8.38 9.99
N ILE A 73 3.28 -8.92 10.83
CA ILE A 73 3.60 -9.50 12.14
C ILE A 73 3.15 -10.97 12.28
N TYR A 74 2.38 -11.47 11.31
CA TYR A 74 1.94 -12.87 11.24
C TYR A 74 2.57 -13.56 10.03
N ASN A 75 2.86 -14.86 10.17
CA ASN A 75 3.07 -15.73 9.02
C ASN A 75 1.70 -15.98 8.35
N ALA A 76 1.48 -15.38 7.19
CA ALA A 76 0.16 -15.24 6.59
C ALA A 76 0.24 -15.30 5.06
N ARG A 77 -0.90 -15.52 4.40
CA ARG A 77 -0.98 -15.38 2.95
C ARG A 77 -0.99 -13.91 2.58
N HIS A 78 -0.29 -13.56 1.51
CA HIS A 78 -0.24 -12.21 1.00
C HIS A 78 -0.93 -12.15 -0.36
N LEU A 79 -1.98 -11.33 -0.45
CA LEU A 79 -2.85 -11.23 -1.62
C LEU A 79 -2.88 -9.78 -2.13
N VAL A 80 -2.96 -9.62 -3.44
CA VAL A 80 -3.22 -8.33 -4.09
C VAL A 80 -4.60 -8.39 -4.74
N VAL A 81 -5.45 -7.44 -4.40
CA VAL A 81 -6.74 -7.22 -5.08
C VAL A 81 -6.57 -6.04 -6.03
N SER A 82 -6.71 -6.30 -7.33
CA SER A 82 -6.52 -5.30 -8.38
C SER A 82 -7.85 -4.95 -9.04
N PHE A 83 -8.23 -3.68 -9.01
CA PHE A 83 -9.43 -3.17 -9.66
C PHE A 83 -9.08 -2.47 -10.98
N LYS A 84 -9.71 -2.89 -12.07
CA LYS A 84 -9.70 -2.14 -13.33
C LYS A 84 -10.61 -0.93 -13.17
N ILE A 85 -10.07 0.26 -13.37
CA ILE A 85 -10.81 1.52 -13.29
C ILE A 85 -11.05 2.06 -14.69
N GLU A 86 -12.31 2.37 -15.00
CA GLU A 86 -12.72 3.08 -16.21
C GLU A 86 -13.30 4.45 -15.89
N ARG A 87 -13.21 5.36 -16.87
CA ARG A 87 -13.85 6.68 -16.79
C ARG A 87 -15.29 6.55 -17.27
N ALA A 88 -16.22 7.06 -16.47
CA ALA A 88 -17.62 7.17 -16.83
C ALA A 88 -18.12 8.58 -16.52
N GLU A 89 -19.27 8.95 -17.07
CA GLU A 89 -19.98 10.16 -16.71
C GLU A 89 -21.17 9.80 -15.82
N ARG A 90 -21.29 10.47 -14.67
CA ARG A 90 -22.42 10.33 -13.75
C ARG A 90 -22.88 11.72 -13.35
N GLU A 91 -24.15 12.03 -13.59
CA GLU A 91 -24.76 13.32 -13.25
C GLU A 91 -23.96 14.53 -13.78
N GLY A 92 -23.47 14.42 -15.03
CA GLY A 92 -22.68 15.48 -15.67
C GLY A 92 -21.24 15.63 -15.13
N LYS A 93 -20.78 14.71 -14.28
CA LYS A 93 -19.43 14.72 -13.70
C LYS A 93 -18.65 13.48 -14.12
N ARG A 94 -17.34 13.66 -14.34
CA ARG A 94 -16.41 12.55 -14.57
C ARG A 94 -16.28 11.72 -13.29
N ALA A 95 -16.56 10.42 -13.41
CA ALA A 95 -16.43 9.42 -12.37
C ALA A 95 -15.41 8.35 -12.78
N PHE A 96 -14.74 7.76 -11.79
CA PHE A 96 -13.84 6.62 -11.96
C PHE A 96 -14.49 5.41 -11.31
N LEU A 97 -14.82 4.40 -12.12
CA LEU A 97 -15.58 3.24 -11.67
C LEU A 97 -14.73 1.98 -11.74
N PRO A 98 -14.73 1.14 -10.69
CA PRO A 98 -14.20 -0.21 -10.79
C PRO A 98 -15.14 -1.06 -11.65
N VAL A 99 -14.66 -1.54 -12.79
CA VAL A 99 -15.45 -2.34 -13.74
C VAL A 99 -15.06 -3.81 -13.76
N HIS A 100 -13.89 -4.15 -13.21
CA HIS A 100 -13.39 -5.51 -13.13
C HIS A 100 -12.44 -5.66 -11.93
N TRP A 101 -12.32 -6.85 -11.38
CA TRP A 101 -11.40 -7.13 -10.28
C TRP A 101 -10.70 -8.48 -10.47
N LYS A 102 -9.46 -8.57 -9.97
CA LYS A 102 -8.66 -9.79 -9.93
C LYS A 102 -7.99 -9.91 -8.57
N ILE A 103 -7.74 -11.14 -8.12
CA ILE A 103 -7.00 -11.42 -6.88
C ILE A 103 -5.76 -12.25 -7.25
N PHE A 104 -4.60 -11.84 -6.75
CA PHE A 104 -3.32 -12.51 -7.00
C PHE A 104 -2.70 -12.93 -5.68
N SER A 105 -2.09 -14.12 -5.66
CA SER A 105 -1.10 -14.47 -4.63
C SER A 105 0.24 -13.81 -5.00
N ILE A 106 0.97 -13.32 -4.00
CA ILE A 106 2.33 -12.81 -4.18
C ILE A 106 3.39 -13.65 -3.46
N ASP A 107 3.05 -14.88 -3.11
CA ASP A 107 3.96 -15.85 -2.48
C ASP A 107 5.22 -16.12 -3.32
N ASN A 108 5.07 -16.19 -4.65
CA ASN A 108 6.16 -16.43 -5.60
C ASN A 108 6.57 -15.17 -6.38
N LEU A 109 6.21 -13.97 -5.89
CA LEU A 109 6.56 -12.73 -6.57
C LEU A 109 8.06 -12.48 -6.47
N ILE A 110 8.74 -12.48 -7.61
CA ILE A 110 10.18 -12.15 -7.68
C ILE A 110 10.31 -10.62 -7.67
N GLY A 111 10.73 -10.07 -6.52
CA GLY A 111 11.05 -8.65 -6.37
C GLY A 111 12.52 -8.34 -6.62
N GLN A 112 12.82 -7.09 -7.01
CA GLN A 112 14.19 -6.56 -7.03
C GLN A 112 14.36 -5.54 -5.90
N ILE A 113 15.50 -5.57 -5.23
CA ILE A 113 15.87 -4.53 -4.26
C ILE A 113 16.33 -3.31 -5.04
N LYS A 114 15.69 -2.17 -4.79
CA LYS A 114 16.19 -0.88 -5.26
C LYS A 114 16.97 -0.22 -4.12
N HIS A 115 18.27 -0.03 -4.32
CA HIS A 115 19.10 0.75 -3.42
C HIS A 115 18.75 2.24 -3.58
N GLU A 116 17.96 2.78 -2.66
CA GLU A 116 17.66 4.21 -2.60
C GLU A 116 18.33 4.83 -1.38
N PHE A 117 19.11 5.89 -1.60
CA PHE A 117 19.58 6.76 -0.53
C PHE A 117 18.42 7.69 -0.15
N ASN A 118 17.84 7.45 1.02
CA ASN A 118 16.78 8.29 1.58
C ASN A 118 17.35 9.11 2.74
N SER A 119 17.01 10.38 2.78
CA SER A 119 17.35 11.30 3.88
C SER A 119 16.11 12.12 4.23
N SER A 120 16.07 12.70 5.44
CA SER A 120 14.96 13.56 5.87
C SER A 120 15.31 15.03 5.65
N ASN A 121 14.30 15.88 5.47
CA ASN A 121 14.49 17.35 5.43
C ASN A 121 15.28 17.84 6.64
N LYS A 122 15.02 17.27 7.83
CA LYS A 122 15.74 17.60 9.06
C LYS A 122 17.25 17.29 9.00
N GLN A 123 17.63 16.23 8.29
CA GLN A 123 19.04 15.89 8.09
C GLN A 123 19.69 16.70 6.97
N MET A 124 18.91 17.06 5.94
CA MET A 124 19.41 17.76 4.76
C MET A 124 19.62 19.25 5.01
N TYR A 125 18.66 19.93 5.65
CA TYR A 125 18.69 21.37 5.88
C TYR A 125 19.25 21.69 7.26
N LYS A 126 20.56 21.54 7.42
CA LYS A 126 21.28 22.01 8.60
C LYS A 126 22.13 23.22 8.26
N ASP A 127 22.15 24.20 9.15
CA ASP A 127 22.95 25.42 9.00
C ASP A 127 24.44 25.10 8.82
N GLU A 128 24.94 24.07 9.51
CA GLU A 128 26.34 23.60 9.38
C GLU A 128 26.73 23.16 7.95
N ASN A 129 25.74 22.85 7.11
CA ASN A 129 25.92 22.44 5.72
C ASN A 129 25.46 23.51 4.72
N LEU A 130 24.95 24.66 5.19
CA LEU A 130 24.41 25.71 4.34
C LEU A 130 25.55 26.56 3.76
N LEU A 131 25.74 26.49 2.44
CA LEU A 131 26.82 27.21 1.77
C LEU A 131 26.42 28.63 1.35
N ALA A 132 25.14 28.87 1.03
CA ALA A 132 24.58 30.17 0.68
C ALA A 132 23.04 30.11 0.72
N GLU A 133 22.39 31.25 0.96
CA GLU A 133 20.95 31.43 0.84
C GLU A 133 20.61 32.78 0.18
N GLY A 134 19.41 32.90 -0.39
CA GLY A 134 18.93 34.13 -1.03
C GLY A 134 17.41 34.12 -1.17
N GLY A 135 16.81 35.31 -1.22
CA GLY A 135 15.36 35.49 -1.33
C GLY A 135 15.01 36.55 -2.38
N LEU A 136 13.78 36.50 -2.88
CA LEU A 136 13.22 37.60 -3.65
C LEU A 136 12.78 38.69 -2.66
N GLU A 137 13.39 39.86 -2.74
CA GLU A 137 12.82 41.10 -2.21
C GLU A 137 11.64 41.57 -3.07
#